data_AF-A0A2A6E7L5-F1
#
_entry.id   AF-A0A2A6E7L5-F1
#
_cell.length_a   1.000
_cell.length_b   1.000
_cell.length_c   1.000
_cell.angle_alpha   90.00
_cell.angle_beta   90.00
_cell.angle_gamma   90.00
#
_symmetry.space_group_name_H-M   'P 1'
#
loop_
_entity.id
_entity.type
_entity.pdbx_description
1 polymer ?
#
loop_
_entity_poly.entity_id
_entity_poly.type
_entity_poly.pdbx_seq_one_letter_code
_entity_poly.pdbx_strand_id
1 'polypeptide(L)'
;MSSAYSHKTVNTFVLGSILVFGIIELAVVYRFFPKSYTSYMLLNPLYFFLLGLTVLLAVSRIESKRLHPGRAVARLMLLNTSQFILSACLLFYYVYQINVQRRAFLLTFGLFYIWFMCVKLFVLYNIDSQHKHHKRTRTPKDEKKV
;
A
#
# COMPACT_ATOMS: atom_id res chain seq x y z
N MET A 1 -10.34 22.46 -8.00
CA MET A 1 -9.69 21.63 -9.04
C MET A 1 -9.07 20.42 -8.36
N SER A 2 -9.70 19.24 -8.41
CA SER A 2 -9.08 17.99 -7.91
C SER A 2 -8.61 17.21 -9.14
N SER A 3 -7.38 17.46 -9.57
CA SER A 3 -6.77 16.71 -10.67
C SER A 3 -6.31 15.37 -10.09
N ALA A 4 -7.01 14.29 -10.39
CA ALA A 4 -6.54 12.97 -10.05
C ALA A 4 -5.19 12.68 -10.75
N TYR A 5 -4.22 12.12 -10.03
CA TYR A 5 -2.87 11.91 -10.55
C TYR A 5 -2.84 10.80 -11.60
N SER A 6 -1.90 10.88 -12.55
CA SER A 6 -1.67 9.84 -13.56
C SER A 6 -1.17 8.55 -12.91
N HIS A 7 -1.54 7.39 -13.48
CA HIS A 7 -1.09 6.06 -13.03
C HIS A 7 0.42 5.95 -12.87
N LYS A 8 1.17 6.56 -13.78
CA LYS A 8 2.64 6.59 -13.69
C LYS A 8 3.11 7.34 -12.44
N THR A 9 2.49 8.48 -12.15
CA THR A 9 2.78 9.28 -10.95
C THR A 9 2.39 8.54 -9.67
N VAL A 10 1.23 7.88 -9.64
CA VAL A 10 0.79 7.10 -8.47
C VAL A 10 1.72 5.91 -8.23
N ASN A 11 2.11 5.17 -9.26
CA ASN A 11 3.04 4.05 -9.13
C ASN A 11 4.41 4.49 -8.63
N THR A 12 4.98 5.55 -9.24
CA THR A 12 6.26 6.11 -8.81
C THR A 12 6.19 6.65 -7.40
N PHE A 13 5.09 7.30 -7.02
CA PHE A 13 4.90 7.79 -5.65
C PHE A 13 4.82 6.65 -4.65
N VAL A 14 4.01 5.61 -4.91
CA VAL A 14 3.87 4.45 -4.01
C VAL A 14 5.21 3.75 -3.82
N LEU A 15 5.89 3.39 -4.91
CA LEU A 15 7.17 2.68 -4.86
C LEU A 15 8.27 3.55 -4.26
N GLY A 16 8.35 4.81 -4.68
CA GLY A 16 9.32 5.78 -4.16
C GLY A 16 9.12 6.06 -2.67
N SER A 17 7.87 6.23 -2.23
CA SER A 17 7.54 6.49 -0.82
C SER A 17 7.89 5.31 0.09
N ILE A 18 7.69 4.07 -0.38
CA ILE A 18 8.03 2.86 0.39
C ILE A 18 9.54 2.73 0.52
N LEU A 19 10.28 2.97 -0.56
CA LEU A 19 11.74 2.90 -0.57
C LEU A 19 12.37 4.01 0.28
N VAL A 20 11.97 5.27 0.08
CA VAL A 20 12.50 6.42 0.81
C VAL A 20 12.17 6.31 2.30
N PHE A 21 10.92 5.96 2.64
CA PHE A 21 10.54 5.77 4.03
C PHE A 21 11.32 4.63 4.68
N GLY A 22 11.50 3.51 3.98
CA GLY A 22 12.30 2.39 4.49
C GLY A 22 13.78 2.74 4.72
N ILE A 23 14.39 3.54 3.84
CA ILE A 23 15.76 4.02 4.03
C ILE A 23 15.85 4.94 5.25
N ILE A 24 14.91 5.90 5.37
CA ILE A 24 14.88 6.83 6.50
C ILE A 24 14.69 6.08 7.82
N GLU A 25 13.75 5.14 7.86
CA GLU A 25 13.45 4.36 9.06
C GLU A 25 14.65 3.50 9.49
N LEU A 26 15.29 2.80 8.54
CA LEU A 26 16.52 2.05 8.84
C LEU A 26 17.66 2.95 9.31
N ALA A 27 17.81 4.14 8.72
CA ALA A 27 18.83 5.11 9.14
C ALA A 27 18.56 5.63 10.56
N VAL A 28 17.29 5.89 10.91
CA VAL A 28 16.89 6.28 12.27
C VAL A 28 17.20 5.16 13.27
N VAL A 29 16.85 3.91 12.93
CA VAL A 29 17.16 2.77 13.79
C VAL A 29 18.67 2.58 13.96
N TYR A 30 19.43 2.66 12.88
CA TYR A 30 20.89 2.57 12.93
C TYR A 30 21.50 3.67 13.81
N ARG A 31 20.96 4.89 13.75
CA ARG A 31 21.47 6.05 14.50
C ARG A 31 21.12 6.02 15.99
N PHE A 32 19.87 5.68 16.33
CA PHE A 32 19.37 5.77 17.71
C PHE A 32 19.38 4.42 18.45
N PHE A 33 19.32 3.31 17.73
CA PHE A 33 19.27 1.95 18.27
C PHE A 33 20.27 1.01 17.57
N PRO A 34 21.58 1.33 17.52
CA PRO A 34 22.57 0.56 16.78
C PRO A 34 22.68 -0.89 17.27
N LYS A 35 22.46 -1.14 18.57
CA LYS A 35 22.44 -2.50 19.14
C LYS A 35 21.22 -3.32 18.73
N SER A 36 20.15 -2.67 18.28
CA SER A 36 18.93 -3.31 17.78
C SER A 36 18.96 -3.54 16.27
N TYR A 37 19.89 -2.88 15.57
CA TYR A 37 20.03 -3.01 14.13
C TYR A 37 20.48 -4.42 13.78
N THR A 38 19.65 -5.13 13.02
CA THR A 38 19.94 -6.46 12.52
C THR A 38 19.65 -6.50 11.03
N SER A 39 20.36 -7.35 10.28
CA SER A 39 20.12 -7.55 8.85
C SER A 39 18.68 -7.98 8.55
N TYR A 40 18.02 -8.62 9.52
CA TYR A 40 16.61 -8.97 9.48
C TYR A 40 15.69 -7.75 9.31
N MET A 41 16.07 -6.56 9.79
CA MET A 41 15.25 -5.35 9.62
C MET A 41 15.10 -4.90 8.15
N LEU A 42 15.98 -5.36 7.25
CA LEU A 42 15.83 -5.16 5.80
C LEU A 42 14.63 -5.91 5.21
N LEU A 43 14.11 -6.92 5.92
CA LEU A 43 12.91 -7.64 5.49
C LEU A 43 11.65 -6.77 5.57
N ASN A 44 11.60 -5.76 6.45
CA ASN A 44 10.46 -4.84 6.56
C ASN A 44 10.23 -4.05 5.27
N PRO A 45 11.17 -3.22 4.77
CA PRO A 45 10.96 -2.46 3.54
C PRO A 45 10.71 -3.37 2.34
N LEU A 46 11.37 -4.54 2.26
CA LEU A 46 11.12 -5.51 1.20
C LEU A 46 9.69 -6.06 1.24
N TYR A 47 9.21 -6.44 2.44
CA TYR A 47 7.86 -6.94 2.64
C TYR A 47 6.80 -5.92 2.23
N PHE A 48 6.90 -4.69 2.71
CA PHE A 48 5.94 -3.63 2.38
C PHE A 48 6.05 -3.18 0.92
N PHE A 49 7.22 -3.29 0.29
CA PHE A 49 7.38 -3.08 -1.14
C PHE A 49 6.59 -4.10 -1.96
N LEU A 50 6.69 -5.39 -1.61
CA LEU A 50 5.89 -6.45 -2.23
C LEU A 50 4.39 -6.21 -2.00
N LEU A 51 3.99 -5.81 -0.78
CA LEU A 51 2.60 -5.43 -0.52
C LEU A 51 2.15 -4.25 -1.40
N GLY A 52 2.98 -3.22 -1.56
CA GLY A 52 2.71 -2.10 -2.45
C GLY A 52 2.48 -2.53 -3.89
N LEU A 53 3.32 -3.42 -4.41
CA LEU A 53 3.15 -4.03 -5.74
C LEU A 53 1.82 -4.79 -5.85
N THR A 54 1.44 -5.58 -4.84
CA THR A 54 0.14 -6.29 -4.87
C THR A 54 -1.05 -5.33 -4.88
N VAL A 55 -0.97 -4.19 -4.19
CA VAL A 55 -1.99 -3.13 -4.27
C VAL A 55 -2.06 -2.56 -5.69
N LEU A 56 -0.92 -2.19 -6.28
CA LEU A 56 -0.88 -1.64 -7.64
C LEU A 56 -1.42 -2.64 -8.69
N LEU A 57 -1.09 -3.93 -8.56
CA LEU A 57 -1.60 -4.99 -9.43
C LEU A 57 -3.10 -5.21 -9.26
N ALA A 58 -3.61 -5.22 -8.03
CA ALA A 58 -5.03 -5.35 -7.76
C ALA A 58 -5.82 -4.18 -8.37
N VAL A 59 -5.29 -2.97 -8.23
CA VAL A 59 -5.85 -1.75 -8.81
C VAL A 59 -5.87 -1.82 -10.33
N SER A 60 -4.74 -2.15 -10.96
CA SER A 60 -4.64 -2.28 -12.42
C SER A 60 -5.65 -3.30 -12.98
N ARG A 61 -5.86 -4.42 -12.28
CA ARG A 61 -6.87 -5.42 -12.67
C ARG A 61 -8.31 -4.94 -12.50
N ILE A 62 -8.59 -4.11 -11.49
CA ILE A 62 -9.93 -3.55 -11.26
C ILE A 62 -10.30 -2.59 -12.40
N GLU A 63 -9.36 -1.74 -12.80
CA GLU A 63 -9.55 -0.78 -13.89
C GLU A 63 -9.66 -1.47 -15.25
N SER A 64 -8.77 -2.42 -15.55
CA SER A 64 -8.77 -3.17 -16.82
C SER A 64 -10.08 -3.93 -17.06
N LYS A 65 -10.69 -4.51 -16.02
CA LYS A 65 -11.91 -5.31 -16.15
C LYS A 65 -13.21 -4.50 -16.01
N ARG A 66 -13.16 -3.16 -15.86
CA ARG A 66 -14.33 -2.28 -15.59
C ARG A 66 -15.32 -2.91 -14.60
N LEU A 67 -14.80 -3.46 -13.50
CA LEU A 67 -15.62 -4.22 -12.55
C LEU A 67 -16.69 -3.32 -11.90
N HIS A 68 -17.89 -3.87 -11.74
CA HIS A 68 -18.99 -3.22 -11.03
C HIS A 68 -18.50 -2.72 -9.64
N PRO A 69 -18.82 -1.48 -9.22
CA PRO A 69 -18.23 -0.84 -8.05
C PRO A 69 -18.31 -1.66 -6.76
N GLY A 70 -19.41 -2.40 -6.54
CA GLY A 70 -19.54 -3.30 -5.38
C GLY A 70 -18.53 -4.47 -5.37
N ARG A 71 -18.21 -5.05 -6.53
CA ARG A 71 -17.21 -6.13 -6.63
C ARG A 71 -15.78 -5.61 -6.49
N ALA A 72 -15.53 -4.37 -6.93
CA ALA A 72 -14.24 -3.71 -6.74
C ALA A 72 -13.97 -3.45 -5.24
N VAL A 73 -14.96 -2.92 -4.51
CA VAL A 73 -14.87 -2.70 -3.06
C VAL A 73 -14.65 -4.01 -2.31
N ALA A 74 -15.39 -5.08 -2.63
CA ALA A 74 -15.21 -6.38 -2.00
C ALA A 74 -13.80 -6.95 -2.21
N ARG A 75 -13.22 -6.83 -3.41
CA ARG A 75 -11.83 -7.26 -3.68
C ARG A 75 -10.80 -6.43 -2.93
N LEU A 76 -11.03 -5.13 -2.82
CA LEU A 76 -10.16 -4.23 -2.06
C LEU A 76 -10.23 -4.52 -0.56
N MET A 77 -11.42 -4.76 -0.01
CA MET A 77 -11.57 -5.20 1.39
C MET A 77 -10.91 -6.56 1.62
N LEU A 78 -11.08 -7.52 0.72
CA LEU A 78 -10.43 -8.83 0.82
C LEU A 78 -8.90 -8.71 0.76
N LEU A 79 -8.37 -7.84 -0.10
CA LEU A 79 -6.95 -7.51 -0.14
C LEU A 79 -6.49 -6.83 1.16
N ASN A 80 -7.27 -5.93 1.75
CA ASN A 80 -6.94 -5.31 3.03
C ASN A 80 -6.86 -6.36 4.14
N THR A 81 -7.87 -7.24 4.23
CA THR A 81 -7.92 -8.29 5.24
C THR A 81 -6.80 -9.30 5.03
N SER A 82 -6.50 -9.72 3.80
CA SER A 82 -5.41 -10.65 3.53
C SER A 82 -4.05 -10.05 3.87
N GLN A 83 -3.81 -8.77 3.54
CA GLN A 83 -2.58 -8.07 3.90
C GLN A 83 -2.44 -7.87 5.41
N PHE A 84 -3.53 -7.60 6.12
CA PHE A 84 -3.54 -7.54 7.58
C PHE A 84 -3.19 -8.89 8.20
N ILE A 85 -3.83 -9.97 7.76
CA ILE A 85 -3.54 -11.33 8.24
C ILE A 85 -2.08 -11.70 7.94
N LEU A 86 -1.59 -11.44 6.73
CA LEU A 86 -0.19 -11.65 6.37
C LEU A 86 0.76 -10.85 7.27
N SER A 87 0.43 -9.58 7.54
CA SER A 87 1.25 -8.71 8.40
C SER A 87 1.27 -9.23 9.83
N ALA A 88 0.14 -9.69 10.35
CA ALA A 88 0.02 -10.29 11.67
C ALA A 88 0.78 -11.62 11.79
N CYS A 89 0.69 -12.50 10.78
CA CYS A 89 1.45 -13.74 10.73
C CYS A 89 2.96 -13.49 10.68
N LEU A 90 3.39 -12.49 9.91
CA LEU A 90 4.81 -12.16 9.78
C LEU A 90 5.35 -11.53 11.07
N LEU A 91 4.57 -10.66 11.71
CA LEU A 91 4.86 -10.11 13.03
C LEU A 91 4.97 -11.23 14.08
N PHE A 92 4.01 -12.17 14.10
CA PHE A 92 4.01 -13.30 15.02
C PHE A 92 5.24 -14.20 14.82
N TYR A 93 5.54 -14.55 13.56
CA TYR A 93 6.72 -15.34 13.21
C TYR A 93 8.01 -14.66 13.70
N TYR A 94 8.13 -13.35 13.46
CA TYR A 94 9.30 -12.58 13.90
C TYR A 94 9.47 -12.54 15.41
N VAL A 95 8.39 -12.27 16.15
CA VAL A 95 8.42 -12.19 17.62
C VAL A 95 8.79 -13.55 18.24
N TYR A 96 8.36 -14.65 17.62
CA TYR A 96 8.54 -16.00 18.15
C TYR A 96 9.89 -16.63 17.78
N GLN A 97 10.34 -16.48 16.53
CA GLN A 97 11.60 -17.07 16.03
C GLN A 97 12.81 -16.17 16.29
N ILE A 98 12.68 -14.87 16.08
CA ILE A 98 13.80 -13.94 16.11
C ILE A 98 13.76 -13.27 17.47
N ASN A 99 14.38 -13.93 18.46
CA ASN A 99 14.42 -13.52 19.86
C ASN A 99 15.23 -12.23 20.13
N VAL A 100 15.46 -11.42 19.09
CA VAL A 100 16.30 -10.22 19.10
C VAL A 100 15.41 -8.99 19.23
N GLN A 101 15.55 -8.29 20.36
CA GLN A 101 15.05 -6.92 20.63
C GLN A 101 13.67 -6.59 20.04
N ARG A 102 12.67 -7.37 20.47
CA ARG A 102 11.25 -7.31 20.07
C ARG A 102 10.69 -5.89 20.00
N ARG A 103 11.09 -4.99 20.92
CA ARG A 103 10.58 -3.61 21.01
C ARG A 103 10.96 -2.75 19.81
N ALA A 104 12.21 -2.80 19.37
CA ALA A 104 12.67 -2.01 18.23
C ALA A 104 12.03 -2.50 16.93
N PHE A 105 11.92 -3.83 16.76
CA PHE A 105 11.25 -4.43 15.61
C PHE A 105 9.76 -4.12 15.56
N LEU A 106 9.04 -4.21 16.69
CA LEU A 106 7.63 -3.84 16.78
C LEU A 106 7.39 -2.38 16.40
N LEU A 107 8.27 -1.49 16.87
CA LEU A 107 8.17 -0.05 16.62
C LEU A 107 8.39 0.25 15.13
N THR A 108 9.42 -0.33 14.53
CA THR A 108 9.70 -0.16 13.09
C THR A 108 8.60 -0.76 12.23
N PHE A 109 8.24 -2.02 12.46
CA PHE A 109 7.15 -2.67 11.75
C PHE A 109 5.82 -1.90 11.87
N GLY A 110 5.51 -1.39 13.07
CA GLY A 110 4.31 -0.58 13.31
C GLY A 110 4.32 0.75 12.57
N LEU A 111 5.43 1.49 12.61
CA LEU A 111 5.58 2.75 11.86
C LEU A 111 5.44 2.53 10.35
N PHE A 112 6.11 1.50 9.83
CA PHE A 112 6.02 1.14 8.42
C PHE A 112 4.59 0.76 8.03
N TYR A 113 3.90 -0.02 8.87
CA TYR A 113 2.52 -0.41 8.62
C TYR A 113 1.56 0.79 8.58
N ILE A 114 1.69 1.73 9.52
CA ILE A 114 0.87 2.96 9.54
C ILE A 114 1.14 3.79 8.27
N TRP A 115 2.41 3.99 7.92
CA TRP A 115 2.80 4.69 6.69
C TRP A 115 2.22 4.01 5.44
N PHE A 116 2.36 2.69 5.35
CA PHE A 116 1.81 1.89 4.25
C PHE A 116 0.30 2.04 4.13
N MET A 117 -0.43 2.10 5.25
CA MET A 117 -1.86 2.37 5.25
C MET A 117 -2.19 3.77 4.73
N CYS A 118 -1.40 4.80 5.05
CA CYS A 118 -1.56 6.14 4.47
C CYS A 118 -1.35 6.13 2.94
N VAL A 119 -0.29 5.47 2.46
CA VAL A 119 -0.02 5.32 1.01
C VAL A 119 -1.18 4.60 0.32
N LYS A 120 -1.72 3.56 0.94
CA LYS A 120 -2.85 2.79 0.42
C LYS A 120 -4.14 3.60 0.34
N LEU A 121 -4.44 4.41 1.35
CA LEU A 121 -5.56 5.36 1.33
C LEU A 121 -5.40 6.39 0.20
N PHE A 122 -4.18 6.90 -0.01
CA PHE A 122 -3.89 7.82 -1.11
C PHE A 122 -4.15 7.19 -2.48
N VAL A 123 -3.73 5.93 -2.68
CA VAL A 123 -4.01 5.17 -3.91
C VAL A 123 -5.52 5.01 -4.11
N LEU A 124 -6.23 4.60 -3.06
CA LEU A 124 -7.68 4.38 -3.11
C LEU A 124 -8.45 5.66 -3.46
N TYR A 125 -8.08 6.78 -2.83
CA TYR A 125 -8.68 8.09 -3.08
C TYR A 125 -8.46 8.55 -4.53
N ASN A 126 -7.25 8.37 -5.07
CA ASN A 126 -6.97 8.71 -6.46
C ASN A 126 -7.81 7.88 -7.43
N ILE A 127 -8.02 6.59 -7.18
CA ILE A 127 -8.85 5.72 -8.03
C ILE A 127 -10.33 6.13 -7.97
N ASP A 128 -10.86 6.40 -6.77
CA ASP A 128 -12.25 6.83 -6.61
C ASP A 128 -12.49 8.19 -7.31
N SER A 129 -11.53 9.11 -7.19
CA SER A 129 -11.55 10.39 -7.91
C SER A 129 -11.53 10.18 -9.44
N GLN A 130 -10.64 9.32 -9.97
CA GLN A 130 -10.60 8.96 -11.39
C GLN A 130 -11.94 8.37 -11.86
N HIS A 131 -12.55 7.45 -11.09
CA HIS A 131 -13.84 6.83 -11.42
C HIS A 131 -15.01 7.83 -11.41
N LYS A 132 -15.04 8.77 -10.45
CA LYS A 132 -16.05 9.83 -10.39
C LYS A 132 -15.93 10.80 -11.56
N HIS A 133 -14.70 11.13 -11.97
CA HIS A 133 -14.47 11.97 -13.16
C HIS A 133 -14.85 11.26 -14.46
N HIS A 134 -14.54 9.96 -14.60
CA HIS A 134 -14.92 9.17 -15.79
C HIS A 134 -16.44 8.96 -15.92
N LYS A 135 -17.18 8.90 -14.80
CA LYS A 135 -18.64 8.89 -14.81
C LYS A 135 -19.22 10.25 -15.20
N ARG A 136 -18.62 11.36 -14.75
CA ARG A 136 -19.08 12.72 -15.10
C ARG A 136 -18.86 13.08 -16.57
N THR A 137 -17.86 12.51 -17.24
CA THR A 137 -17.68 12.69 -18.69
C THR A 137 -18.55 11.74 -19.54
N ARG A 138 -19.22 10.76 -18.93
CA ARG A 138 -20.13 9.83 -19.63
C ARG A 138 -21.59 10.04 -19.20
N THR A 139 -22.22 11.12 -19.66
CA THR A 139 -23.68 11.22 -19.93
C THR A 139 -24.01 12.59 -20.54
N PRO A 140 -25.02 12.77 -21.43
CA PRO A 140 -25.76 11.83 -22.28
C PRO A 140 -25.78 12.31 -23.76
N LYS A 141 -24.92 11.80 -24.65
CA LYS A 141 -25.08 12.06 -26.10
C LYS A 141 -25.25 10.82 -26.97
N ASP A 142 -25.11 9.62 -26.39
CA ASP A 142 -25.22 8.36 -27.14
C ASP A 142 -26.48 7.54 -26.80
N GLU A 143 -27.41 8.06 -25.99
CA GLU A 143 -28.71 7.40 -25.73
C GLU A 143 -29.80 7.75 -26.75
N LYS A 144 -29.48 8.53 -27.79
CA LYS A 144 -30.36 8.77 -28.95
C LYS A 144 -29.72 8.24 -30.22
N LYS A 145 -29.49 6.92 -30.31
CA LYS A 145 -29.28 6.17 -31.57
C LYS A 145 -29.04 4.68 -31.28
N VAL A 146 -30.05 3.96 -30.78
CA VAL A 146 -30.36 2.58 -31.19
C VAL A 146 -31.86 2.40 -31.05
#